data_AF-A0A7C1FWF1-F1
#
_entry.id   AF-A0A7C1FWF1-F1
#
_cell.length_a   1.000
_cell.length_b   1.000
_cell.length_c   1.000
_cell.angle_alpha   90.00
_cell.angle_beta   90.00
_cell.angle_gamma   90.00
#
_symmetry.space_group_name_H-M   'P 1'
#
loop_
_entity.id
_entity.type
_entity.pdbx_description
1 polymer ?
#
loop_
_entity_poly.entity_id
_entity_poly.type
_entity_poly.pdbx_seq_one_letter_code
_entity_poly.pdbx_strand_id
1 'polypeptide(L)'
;MYLAHLSRIEGHIRGIKRMLNDKEDCEALLVQMSAVRAALNQAIIKLLEGHMETCVADCARRGDMAALERLKTALALVLKNA
;
A
#
# COMPACT_ATOMS: atom_id res chain seq x y z
N MET A 1 -3.25 5.89 11.87
CA MET A 1 -3.91 4.81 11.11
C MET A 1 -2.95 4.07 10.18
N TYR A 2 -2.16 4.74 9.33
CA TYR A 2 -1.20 4.10 8.41
C TYR A 2 -0.13 3.21 9.05
N LEU A 3 0.43 3.66 10.18
CA LEU A 3 1.51 2.94 10.87
C LEU A 3 1.09 1.52 11.29
N ALA A 4 -0.16 1.30 11.68
CA ALA A 4 -0.65 -0.03 12.07
C ALA A 4 -0.64 -1.02 10.90
N HIS A 5 -0.98 -0.56 9.69
CA HIS A 5 -0.90 -1.40 8.48
C HIS A 5 0.55 -1.75 8.14
N LEU A 6 1.46 -0.77 8.24
CA LEU A 6 2.89 -0.99 8.00
C LEU A 6 3.50 -1.96 9.03
N SER A 7 3.16 -1.83 10.31
CA SER A 7 3.59 -2.76 11.35
C SER A 7 3.11 -4.20 11.09
N ARG A 8 1.89 -4.36 10.56
CA ARG A 8 1.38 -5.68 10.16
C ARG A 8 2.15 -6.28 8.98
N ILE A 9 2.42 -5.46 7.95
CA ILE A 9 3.23 -5.86 6.79
C ILE A 9 4.63 -6.29 7.24
N GLU A 10 5.26 -5.52 8.14
CA GLU A 10 6.56 -5.86 8.72
C GLU A 10 6.52 -7.21 9.47
N GLY A 11 5.43 -7.48 10.20
CA GLY A 11 5.19 -8.76 10.84
C GLY A 11 5.12 -9.92 9.83
N HIS A 12 4.41 -9.75 8.72
CA HIS A 12 4.34 -10.74 7.64
C HIS A 12 5.72 -10.99 7.02
N ILE A 13 6.49 -9.92 6.71
CA ILE A 13 7.86 -10.05 6.17
C ILE A 13 8.76 -10.82 7.14
N ARG A 14 8.69 -10.52 8.45
CA ARG A 14 9.44 -11.28 9.47
C ARG A 14 9.02 -12.75 9.51
N GLY A 15 7.73 -13.05 9.31
CA GLY A 15 7.22 -14.42 9.19
C GLY A 15 7.83 -15.16 7.99
N ILE A 16 7.78 -14.55 6.81
CA ILE A 16 8.35 -15.12 5.58
C ILE A 16 9.86 -15.39 5.72
N LYS A 17 10.61 -14.48 6.35
CA LYS A 17 12.04 -14.69 6.62
C LYS A 17 12.29 -15.93 7.48
N ARG A 18 11.43 -16.21 8.47
CA ARG A 18 11.52 -17.45 9.28
C ARG A 18 11.21 -18.67 8.44
N MET A 19 10.11 -18.65 7.68
CA MET A 19 9.73 -19.75 6.78
C MET A 19 10.85 -20.11 5.78
N LEU A 20 11.55 -19.12 5.24
CA LEU A 20 12.71 -19.34 4.37
C LEU A 20 13.87 -20.03 5.11
N ASN A 21 14.17 -19.61 6.34
CA ASN A 21 15.21 -20.23 7.15
C ASN A 21 14.85 -21.68 7.53
N ASP A 22 13.57 -21.91 7.79
CA ASP A 22 13.02 -23.22 8.17
C ASP A 22 12.82 -24.15 6.96
N LYS A 23 13.14 -23.68 5.75
CA LYS A 23 12.97 -24.39 4.46
C LYS A 23 11.54 -24.89 4.23
N GLU A 24 10.57 -24.06 4.60
CA GLU A 24 9.15 -24.29 4.32
C GLU A 24 8.88 -24.42 2.82
N ASP A 25 7.73 -25.03 2.52
CA ASP A 25 7.27 -25.31 1.17
C ASP A 25 7.13 -24.04 0.29
N CYS A 26 7.51 -24.16 -0.98
CA CYS A 26 7.55 -23.03 -1.92
C CYS A 26 6.15 -22.45 -2.15
N GLU A 27 5.13 -23.29 -2.23
CA GLU A 27 3.75 -22.91 -2.44
C GLU A 27 3.22 -22.12 -1.23
N ALA A 28 3.57 -22.54 -0.02
CA ALA A 28 3.25 -21.82 1.21
C ALA A 28 3.90 -20.42 1.26
N LEU A 29 5.17 -20.31 0.85
CA LEU A 29 5.87 -19.03 0.73
C LEU A 29 5.19 -18.10 -0.29
N LEU A 30 4.77 -18.62 -1.45
CA LEU A 30 4.05 -17.84 -2.48
C LEU A 30 2.71 -17.31 -1.97
N VAL A 31 1.99 -18.09 -1.17
CA VAL A 31 0.75 -17.64 -0.51
C VAL A 31 1.02 -16.50 0.46
N GLN A 32 2.07 -16.60 1.29
CA GLN A 32 2.43 -15.52 2.23
C GLN A 32 2.90 -14.25 1.53
N MET A 33 3.69 -14.38 0.46
CA MET A 33 4.09 -13.24 -0.39
C MET A 33 2.86 -12.54 -1.00
N SER A 34 1.85 -13.32 -1.42
CA SER A 34 0.60 -12.77 -1.93
C SER A 34 -0.21 -12.05 -0.83
N ALA A 35 -0.20 -12.56 0.40
CA ALA A 35 -0.81 -11.89 1.55
C ALA A 35 -0.12 -10.56 1.88
N VAL A 36 1.21 -10.48 1.75
CA VAL A 36 1.96 -9.22 1.88
C VAL A 36 1.55 -8.22 0.80
N ARG A 37 1.47 -8.65 -0.46
CA ARG A 37 1.03 -7.80 -1.57
C ARG A 37 -0.37 -7.22 -1.32
N ALA A 38 -1.32 -8.07 -0.90
CA ALA A 38 -2.67 -7.63 -0.56
C ALA A 38 -2.72 -6.61 0.60
N ALA A 39 -1.94 -6.86 1.66
CA ALA A 39 -1.84 -5.94 2.79
C ALA A 39 -1.22 -4.58 2.39
N LEU A 40 -0.21 -4.59 1.51
CA LEU A 40 0.40 -3.38 0.97
C LEU A 40 -0.61 -2.59 0.12
N ASN A 41 -1.36 -3.25 -0.76
CA ASN A 41 -2.40 -2.61 -1.57
C ASN A 41 -3.46 -1.93 -0.71
N GLN A 42 -3.89 -2.57 0.40
CA GLN A 42 -4.81 -1.93 1.35
C GLN A 42 -4.22 -0.69 2.03
N ALA A 43 -2.94 -0.73 2.42
CA ALA A 43 -2.26 0.41 3.02
C ALA A 43 -2.18 1.60 2.04
N ILE A 44 -1.90 1.31 0.76
CA ILE A 44 -1.86 2.30 -0.31
C ILE A 44 -3.24 2.95 -0.51
N ILE A 45 -4.32 2.15 -0.59
CA ILE A 45 -5.69 2.67 -0.75
C ILE A 45 -6.04 3.60 0.40
N LYS A 46 -5.76 3.20 1.65
CA LYS A 46 -6.02 4.05 2.82
C LYS A 46 -5.24 5.37 2.76
N LEU A 47 -3.99 5.32 2.31
CA LEU A 47 -3.15 6.52 2.18
C LEU A 47 -3.72 7.47 1.13
N LEU A 48 -4.19 6.91 0.01
CA LEU A 48 -4.84 7.66 -1.04
C LEU A 48 -6.15 8.32 -0.56
N GLU A 49 -7.01 7.58 0.15
CA GLU A 49 -8.24 8.10 0.75
C GLU A 49 -7.96 9.34 1.61
N GLY A 50 -7.01 9.25 2.55
CA GLY A 50 -6.66 10.39 3.40
C GLY A 50 -6.03 11.57 2.63
N HIS A 51 -5.28 11.29 1.56
CA HIS A 51 -4.73 12.33 0.70
C HIS A 51 -5.83 13.06 -0.09
N MET A 52 -6.87 12.32 -0.53
CA MET A 52 -8.03 12.90 -1.20
C MET A 52 -8.84 13.80 -0.26
N GLU A 53 -9.09 13.35 0.97
CA GLU A 53 -9.89 14.09 1.96
C GLU A 53 -9.23 15.39 2.45
N THR A 54 -7.90 15.47 2.42
CA THR A 54 -7.15 16.62 2.94
C THR A 54 -6.59 17.49 1.82
N CYS A 55 -5.51 17.06 1.19
CA CYS A 55 -4.76 17.87 0.22
C CYS A 55 -5.58 18.18 -1.03
N VAL A 56 -6.31 17.20 -1.57
CA VAL A 56 -7.04 17.39 -2.83
C VAL A 56 -8.32 18.21 -2.61
N ALA A 57 -9.06 17.95 -1.53
CA ALA A 57 -10.21 18.76 -1.14
C ALA A 57 -9.83 20.24 -0.92
N ASP A 58 -8.68 20.49 -0.31
CA ASP A 58 -8.18 21.86 -0.08
C ASP A 58 -7.70 22.55 -1.36
N CYS A 59 -7.00 21.83 -2.24
CA CYS A 59 -6.55 22.38 -3.52
C CYS A 59 -7.73 22.66 -4.47
N ALA A 60 -8.75 21.79 -4.49
CA ALA A 60 -9.98 22.01 -5.26
C ALA A 60 -10.70 23.29 -4.79
N ARG A 61 -10.76 23.54 -3.48
CA ARG A 61 -11.32 24.79 -2.93
C ARG A 61 -10.54 26.05 -3.32
N ARG A 62 -9.23 25.93 -3.56
CA ARG A 62 -8.35 27.05 -3.93
C ARG A 62 -8.17 27.22 -5.44
N GLY A 63 -8.78 26.37 -6.26
CA GLY A 63 -8.59 26.35 -7.71
C GLY A 63 -7.21 25.87 -8.15
N ASP A 64 -6.45 25.20 -7.27
CA ASP A 64 -5.12 24.67 -7.57
C ASP A 64 -5.22 23.26 -8.17
N MET A 65 -5.16 23.19 -9.49
CA MET A 65 -5.25 21.93 -10.23
C MET A 65 -3.96 21.08 -10.16
N ALA A 66 -2.85 21.61 -9.64
CA ALA A 66 -1.58 20.88 -9.59
C ALA A 66 -1.65 19.66 -8.65
N ALA A 67 -2.42 19.75 -7.56
CA ALA A 67 -2.64 18.62 -6.66
C ALA A 67 -3.43 17.48 -7.33
N LEU A 68 -4.39 17.82 -8.20
CA LEU A 68 -5.14 16.82 -8.94
C LEU A 68 -4.25 16.04 -9.92
N GLU A 69 -3.32 16.71 -10.59
CA GLU A 69 -2.37 16.05 -11.51
C GLU A 69 -1.36 15.14 -10.77
N ARG A 70 -0.91 15.55 -9.58
CA ARG A 70 -0.08 14.70 -8.72
C ARG A 70 -0.85 13.46 -8.25
N LEU A 71 -2.12 13.62 -7.87
CA LEU A 71 -3.00 12.49 -7.52
C LEU A 71 -3.16 11.52 -8.69
N LYS A 72 -3.45 12.02 -9.90
CA LYS A 72 -3.59 11.18 -11.11
C LYS A 72 -2.33 10.36 -11.36
N THR A 73 -1.16 10.98 -11.21
CA THR A 73 0.13 10.31 -11.40
C THR A 73 0.34 9.19 -10.37
N ALA A 74 0.07 9.48 -9.09
CA ALA A 74 0.15 8.49 -8.02
C ALA A 74 -0.83 7.32 -8.25
N LEU A 75 -2.07 7.62 -8.63
CA LEU A 75 -3.09 6.61 -8.89
C LEU A 75 -2.70 5.68 -10.06
N ALA A 76 -2.13 6.23 -11.14
CA ALA A 76 -1.67 5.44 -12.28
C ALA A 76 -0.58 4.43 -11.89
N LEU A 77 0.30 4.77 -10.94
CA LEU A 77 1.33 3.85 -10.43
C LEU A 77 0.72 2.72 -9.59
N VAL A 78 -0.31 3.03 -8.79
CA VAL A 78 -1.00 2.05 -7.95
C VAL A 78 -1.77 1.05 -8.82
N LEU A 79 -2.49 1.54 -9.83
CA LEU A 79 -3.32 0.69 -10.71
C LEU A 79 -2.50 -0.16 -11.68
N LYS A 80 -1.32 0.31 -12.13
CA LYS A 80 -0.45 -0.46 -13.04
C LYS A 80 0.19 -1.68 -12.39
N ASN A 81 0.29 -1.71 -11.06
CA ASN A 81 0.95 -2.77 -10.29
C ASN A 81 -0.04 -3.58 -9.43
N ALA A 82 -1.34 -3.44 -9.68
CA ALA A 82 -2.43 -4.10 -8.96
C ALA A 82 -2.69 -5.52 -9.47
#